data_AF-A0A1D6H4L3-F1
#
_entry.id   AF-A0A1D6H4L3-F1
#
_cell.length_a   1.000
_cell.length_b   1.000
_cell.length_c   1.000
_cell.angle_alpha   90.00
_cell.angle_beta   90.00
_cell.angle_gamma   90.00
#
_symmetry.space_group_name_H-M   'P 1'
#
loop_
_entity.id
_entity.type
_entity.pdbx_description
1 polymer ?
#
loop_
_entity_poly.entity_id
_entity_poly.type
_entity_poly.pdbx_seq_one_letter_code
_entity_poly.pdbx_strand_id
1 'polypeptide(L)'
;MDWPQVTTYKALVSAQAHREEIIQNLGGMIRELLISFNKRAGKKPKRIIFYRDGISEGQFNHVLLLEMDTKRHHTRLFPGVHGRRDVTDRSGNILPGTVVDTEICHPREFDFYLCSHAGIQGTSRPIHYHVLYDENRFSADGLQILTNSLCYTYARCTRAVSVVPPAYYAHLAAFRGRYYNEQGSPAPDGTSVVGGDAAAAGDDPPACRRLPQIKENVKEVMFFC
;
A
#
# COMPACT_ATOMS: atom_id res chain seq x y z
N MET A 1 22.28 10.59 -4.42
CA MET A 1 21.18 10.82 -3.46
C MET A 1 21.66 10.32 -2.11
N ASP A 2 21.77 11.19 -1.11
CA ASP A 2 22.08 10.73 0.25
C ASP A 2 20.87 9.99 0.83
N TRP A 3 21.02 8.68 0.98
CA TRP A 3 20.02 7.69 1.36
C TRP A 3 19.40 7.80 2.78
N PRO A 4 20.00 8.42 3.83
CA PRO A 4 19.51 8.23 5.20
C PRO A 4 18.22 8.98 5.56
N GLN A 5 17.60 9.75 4.65
CA GLN A 5 16.43 10.58 4.97
C GLN A 5 15.05 9.94 4.69
N VAL A 6 14.98 8.78 4.02
CA VAL A 6 13.70 8.14 3.60
C VAL A 6 13.37 6.89 4.43
N THR A 7 13.62 6.95 5.74
CA THR A 7 13.47 5.78 6.65
C THR A 7 12.36 5.96 7.69
N THR A 8 11.88 7.18 7.91
CA THR A 8 10.88 7.48 8.93
C THR A 8 9.56 7.89 8.31
N TYR A 9 8.47 7.26 8.74
CA TYR A 9 7.11 7.51 8.23
C TYR A 9 6.16 7.88 9.36
N LYS A 10 5.24 8.82 9.09
CA LYS A 10 4.09 9.11 9.95
C LYS A 10 2.85 8.49 9.31
N ALA A 11 2.02 7.83 10.10
CA ALA A 11 0.77 7.23 9.65
C ALA A 11 -0.43 7.91 10.29
N LEU A 12 -1.49 8.06 9.50
CA LEU A 12 -2.82 8.47 9.93
C LEU A 12 -3.80 7.37 9.58
N VAL A 13 -4.77 7.11 10.45
CA VAL A 13 -5.78 6.06 10.26
C VAL A 13 -7.15 6.67 10.52
N SER A 14 -8.11 6.33 9.66
CA SER A 14 -9.50 6.76 9.76
C SER A 14 -10.40 5.57 9.46
N ALA A 15 -11.51 5.46 10.17
CA ALA A 15 -12.54 4.47 9.88
C ALA A 15 -13.49 5.02 8.81
N GLN A 16 -14.03 4.12 7.98
CA GLN A 16 -14.99 4.42 6.90
C GLN A 16 -16.16 3.43 6.94
N ALA A 17 -17.19 3.65 6.11
CA ALA A 17 -18.32 2.76 6.05
C ALA A 17 -17.92 1.37 5.53
N HIS A 18 -18.79 0.37 5.73
CA HIS A 18 -18.50 -1.00 5.33
C HIS A 18 -18.27 -1.11 3.82
N ARG A 19 -17.17 -1.75 3.42
CA ARG A 19 -16.76 -1.99 2.01
C ARG A 19 -16.59 -0.71 1.17
N GLU A 20 -16.23 0.38 1.82
CA GLU A 20 -15.89 1.62 1.13
C GLU A 20 -14.39 1.66 0.80
N GLU A 21 -14.05 1.63 -0.48
CA GLU A 21 -12.66 1.65 -0.97
C GLU A 21 -12.11 3.08 -1.19
N ILE A 22 -13.03 4.06 -1.34
CA ILE A 22 -12.69 5.47 -1.55
C ILE A 22 -12.44 6.12 -0.20
N ILE A 23 -11.25 6.71 -0.04
CA ILE A 23 -10.86 7.37 1.20
C ILE A 23 -11.59 8.72 1.33
N GLN A 24 -12.71 8.73 2.07
CA GLN A 24 -13.57 9.92 2.23
C GLN A 24 -12.82 11.18 2.70
N ASN A 25 -11.92 11.04 3.69
CA ASN A 25 -11.19 12.18 4.29
C ASN A 25 -9.71 12.24 3.85
N LEU A 26 -9.41 11.85 2.62
CA LEU A 26 -8.04 11.85 2.12
C LEU A 26 -7.38 13.23 2.19
N GLY A 27 -8.12 14.29 1.82
CA GLY A 27 -7.62 15.67 1.85
C GLY A 27 -7.20 16.15 3.25
N GLY A 28 -7.99 15.82 4.28
CA GLY A 28 -7.65 16.14 5.67
C GLY A 28 -6.41 15.40 6.14
N MET A 29 -6.29 14.11 5.80
CA MET A 29 -5.11 13.30 6.13
C MET A 29 -3.84 13.82 5.45
N ILE A 30 -3.90 14.13 4.15
CA ILE A 30 -2.76 14.70 3.41
C ILE A 30 -2.35 16.04 4.03
N ARG A 31 -3.31 16.91 4.37
CA ARG A 31 -3.01 18.20 5.02
C ARG A 31 -2.23 18.02 6.32
N GLU A 32 -2.61 17.08 7.17
CA GLU A 32 -1.92 16.81 8.43
C GLU A 32 -0.50 16.24 8.19
N LEU A 33 -0.32 15.35 7.21
CA LEU A 33 0.99 14.85 6.82
C LEU A 33 1.89 15.97 6.29
N LEU A 34 1.37 16.88 5.47
CA LEU A 34 2.10 18.05 4.96
C LEU A 34 2.53 19.02 6.07
N ILE A 35 1.64 19.27 7.05
CA ILE A 35 1.97 20.07 8.23
C ILE A 35 3.11 19.42 9.01
N SER A 36 3.03 18.10 9.23
CA SER A 36 4.04 17.33 9.97
C SER A 36 5.38 17.33 9.23
N PHE A 37 5.36 17.17 7.90
CA PHE A 37 6.55 17.28 7.05
C PHE A 37 7.19 18.67 7.16
N ASN A 38 6.40 19.75 7.06
CA ASN A 38 6.93 21.10 7.15
C ASN A 38 7.55 21.40 8.53
N LYS A 39 6.93 20.91 9.61
CA LYS A 39 7.49 21.04 10.98
C LYS A 39 8.86 20.37 11.11
N ARG A 40 9.07 19.21 10.45
CA ARG A 40 10.33 18.46 10.52
C ARG A 40 11.39 18.95 9.54
N ALA A 41 11.01 19.26 8.30
CA ALA A 41 11.93 19.60 7.22
C ALA A 41 12.19 21.12 7.09
N GLY A 42 11.38 21.95 7.76
CA GLY A 42 11.44 23.42 7.66
C GLY A 42 11.03 23.97 6.29
N LYS A 43 10.52 23.14 5.39
CA LYS A 43 10.12 23.50 4.02
C LYS A 43 8.95 22.66 3.55
N LYS A 44 8.17 23.20 2.62
CA LYS A 44 7.11 22.46 1.92
C LYS A 44 7.71 21.50 0.89
N PRO A 45 7.11 20.32 0.66
CA PRO A 45 7.55 19.43 -0.40
C PRO A 45 7.29 20.07 -1.76
N LYS A 46 8.22 19.87 -2.70
CA LYS A 46 8.09 20.35 -4.09
C LYS A 46 7.33 19.37 -4.99
N ARG A 47 7.29 18.10 -4.61
CA ARG A 47 6.68 16.99 -5.34
C ARG A 47 6.06 16.03 -4.34
N ILE A 48 4.95 15.40 -4.72
CA ILE A 48 4.28 14.36 -3.95
C ILE A 48 4.21 13.12 -4.85
N ILE A 49 4.58 11.98 -4.28
CA ILE A 49 4.43 10.65 -4.88
C ILE A 49 3.53 9.88 -3.94
N PHE A 50 2.48 9.29 -4.46
CA PHE A 50 1.42 8.66 -3.67
C PHE A 50 1.20 7.25 -4.17
N TYR A 51 1.57 6.27 -3.34
CA TYR A 51 1.36 4.85 -3.59
C TYR A 51 0.10 4.37 -2.87
N ARG A 52 -0.81 3.76 -3.61
CA ARG A 52 -2.14 3.32 -3.19
C ARG A 52 -2.30 1.82 -3.43
N ASP A 53 -2.38 1.04 -2.36
CA ASP A 53 -2.55 -0.42 -2.43
C ASP A 53 -4.02 -0.85 -2.51
N GLY A 54 -4.37 -1.83 -3.34
CA GLY A 54 -5.64 -2.56 -3.19
C GLY A 54 -6.86 -1.97 -3.90
N ILE A 55 -6.69 -1.20 -4.97
CA ILE A 55 -7.80 -0.80 -5.86
C ILE A 55 -7.89 -1.83 -7.00
N SER A 56 -9.11 -2.13 -7.47
CA SER A 56 -9.36 -2.99 -8.64
C SER A 56 -9.56 -2.16 -9.93
N GLU A 57 -9.30 -2.74 -11.11
CA GLU A 57 -9.44 -2.08 -12.43
C GLU A 57 -10.81 -1.41 -12.62
N GLY A 58 -11.89 -2.07 -12.21
CA GLY A 58 -13.26 -1.53 -12.29
C GLY A 58 -13.51 -0.29 -11.43
N GLN A 59 -12.58 0.10 -10.56
CA GLN A 59 -12.68 1.25 -9.67
C GLN A 59 -11.77 2.43 -10.10
N PHE A 60 -11.00 2.28 -11.17
CA PHE A 60 -10.02 3.29 -11.62
C PHE A 60 -10.68 4.65 -11.90
N ASN A 61 -11.82 4.66 -12.59
CA ASN A 61 -12.54 5.90 -12.92
C ASN A 61 -13.07 6.65 -11.70
N HIS A 62 -13.36 5.94 -10.60
CA HIS A 62 -13.85 6.55 -9.36
C HIS A 62 -12.71 6.96 -8.42
N VAL A 63 -11.50 6.43 -8.61
CA VAL A 63 -10.31 6.76 -7.83
C VAL A 63 -9.28 7.44 -8.72
N LEU A 64 -9.65 8.59 -9.30
CA LEU A 64 -8.73 9.44 -10.07
C LEU A 64 -7.78 10.22 -9.16
N LEU A 65 -7.04 9.52 -8.27
CA LEU A 65 -5.88 10.04 -7.53
C LEU A 65 -4.85 8.93 -7.25
N LEU A 66 -3.80 8.92 -8.10
CA LEU A 66 -2.39 8.52 -7.89
C LEU A 66 -2.03 7.04 -7.57
N GLU A 67 -0.80 6.70 -7.98
CA GLU A 67 -0.20 5.40 -8.32
C GLU A 67 -0.61 4.19 -7.49
N MET A 68 -0.91 3.09 -8.19
CA MET A 68 -1.43 1.87 -7.59
C MET A 68 -0.40 0.74 -7.48
N ASP A 69 -0.49 -0.05 -6.42
CA ASP A 69 0.21 -1.34 -6.25
C ASP A 69 -0.87 -2.43 -6.16
N THR A 70 -0.88 -3.38 -7.11
CA THR A 70 -1.75 -4.56 -7.00
C THR A 70 -0.92 -5.81 -6.73
N LYS A 71 -1.05 -6.34 -5.51
CA LYS A 71 -0.38 -7.57 -5.07
C LYS A 71 -1.19 -8.84 -5.34
N ARG A 72 -2.45 -8.69 -5.77
CA ARG A 72 -3.44 -9.76 -5.95
C ARG A 72 -3.89 -9.86 -7.41
N HIS A 73 -2.96 -10.20 -8.29
CA HIS A 73 -3.25 -10.54 -9.69
C HIS A 73 -2.83 -11.98 -10.04
N HIS A 74 -3.26 -12.44 -11.21
CA HIS A 74 -3.00 -13.78 -11.72
C HIS A 74 -1.68 -13.89 -12.51
N THR A 75 -1.04 -12.77 -12.86
CA THR A 75 0.25 -12.74 -13.58
C THR A 75 1.39 -13.36 -12.77
N ARG A 76 2.16 -14.25 -13.39
CA ARG A 76 3.41 -14.83 -12.86
C ARG A 76 4.47 -14.74 -13.95
N LEU A 77 5.69 -14.44 -13.53
CA LEU A 77 6.84 -14.31 -14.42
C LEU A 77 7.82 -15.44 -14.15
N PHE A 78 8.32 -16.05 -15.22
CA PHE A 78 9.26 -17.15 -15.16
C PHE A 78 10.51 -16.82 -15.96
N PRO A 79 11.70 -17.32 -15.56
CA PRO A 79 12.90 -17.20 -16.35
C PRO A 79 12.72 -17.86 -17.73
N GLY A 80 13.16 -17.20 -18.81
CA GLY A 80 13.07 -17.76 -20.16
C GLY A 80 13.87 -19.06 -20.35
N VAL A 81 14.94 -19.24 -19.56
CA VAL A 81 15.71 -20.49 -19.51
C VAL A 81 15.65 -21.07 -18.10
N HIS A 82 15.03 -22.25 -17.98
CA HIS A 82 14.87 -22.94 -16.71
C HIS A 82 16.20 -23.57 -16.26
N GLY A 83 16.48 -23.53 -14.96
CA GLY A 83 17.64 -24.21 -14.35
C GLY A 83 18.98 -23.47 -14.46
N ARG A 84 19.03 -22.33 -15.16
CA ARG A 84 20.22 -21.47 -15.23
C ARG A 84 20.36 -20.58 -13.99
N ARG A 85 21.23 -21.00 -13.07
CA ARG A 85 21.46 -20.30 -11.79
C ARG A 85 22.02 -18.88 -11.91
N ASP A 86 22.50 -18.49 -13.09
CA ASP A 86 23.04 -17.15 -13.35
C ASP A 86 21.94 -16.12 -13.66
N VAL A 87 20.74 -16.56 -14.06
CA VAL A 87 19.59 -15.69 -14.38
C VAL A 87 18.39 -15.92 -13.46
N THR A 88 18.55 -16.74 -12.41
CA THR A 88 17.51 -17.04 -11.42
C THR A 88 18.00 -16.78 -10.01
N ASP A 89 17.08 -16.51 -9.10
CA ASP A 89 17.41 -16.50 -7.68
C ASP A 89 17.64 -17.92 -7.12
N ARG A 90 17.93 -18.01 -5.81
CA ARG A 90 18.17 -19.29 -5.12
C ARG A 90 16.98 -20.25 -5.13
N SER A 91 15.77 -19.74 -5.30
CA SER A 91 14.53 -20.51 -5.34
C SER A 91 14.12 -20.91 -6.77
N GLY A 92 14.86 -20.46 -7.79
CA GLY A 92 14.53 -20.67 -9.20
C GLY A 92 13.54 -19.65 -9.76
N ASN A 93 13.23 -18.59 -9.01
CA ASN A 93 12.41 -17.47 -9.49
C ASN A 93 13.24 -16.49 -10.31
N ILE A 94 12.55 -15.55 -10.96
CA ILE A 94 13.16 -14.36 -11.57
C ILE A 94 13.97 -13.56 -10.53
N LEU A 95 15.01 -12.88 -11.00
CA LEU A 95 15.88 -12.10 -10.12
C LEU A 95 15.15 -10.90 -9.49
N PRO A 96 15.47 -10.53 -8.25
CA PRO A 96 15.00 -9.28 -7.66
C PRO A 96 15.41 -8.08 -8.52
N GLY A 97 14.50 -7.13 -8.71
CA GLY A 97 14.67 -5.99 -9.60
C GLY A 97 14.25 -6.24 -11.06
N THR A 98 13.75 -7.44 -11.39
CA THR A 98 13.18 -7.71 -12.72
C THR A 98 11.96 -6.81 -12.94
N VAL A 99 11.96 -6.08 -14.06
CA VAL A 99 10.88 -5.22 -14.53
C VAL A 99 10.35 -5.73 -15.87
N VAL A 100 9.04 -5.67 -16.05
CA VAL A 100 8.37 -5.91 -17.34
C VAL A 100 7.38 -4.79 -17.59
N ASP A 101 7.62 -3.97 -18.60
CA ASP A 101 6.79 -2.82 -19.01
C ASP A 101 6.34 -2.92 -20.49
N THR A 102 6.57 -4.07 -21.12
CA THR A 102 6.21 -4.34 -22.52
C THR A 102 5.38 -5.61 -22.65
N GLU A 103 4.66 -5.73 -23.77
CA GLU A 103 3.87 -6.89 -24.23
C GLU A 103 2.64 -7.25 -23.36
N ILE A 104 2.84 -7.44 -22.06
CA ILE A 104 1.80 -7.88 -21.10
C ILE A 104 1.22 -6.72 -20.27
N CYS A 105 1.63 -5.50 -20.60
CA CYS A 105 1.20 -4.24 -19.98
C CYS A 105 0.06 -3.59 -20.78
N HIS A 106 -0.55 -2.56 -20.20
CA HIS A 106 -1.64 -1.82 -20.83
C HIS A 106 -1.17 -1.16 -22.14
N PRO A 107 -1.95 -1.22 -23.23
CA PRO A 107 -1.50 -0.76 -24.55
C PRO A 107 -1.36 0.77 -24.69
N ARG A 108 -1.87 1.55 -23.71
CA ARG A 108 -1.94 3.02 -23.81
C ARG A 108 -1.59 3.77 -22.52
N GLU A 109 -1.67 3.09 -21.39
CA GLU A 109 -1.45 3.71 -20.08
C GLU A 109 -0.08 3.26 -19.59
N PHE A 110 0.47 3.98 -18.62
CA PHE A 110 1.77 3.61 -18.09
C PHE A 110 1.61 2.67 -16.90
N ASP A 111 1.85 1.40 -17.13
CA ASP A 111 1.91 0.35 -16.12
C ASP A 111 3.16 -0.52 -16.30
N PHE A 112 3.59 -1.18 -15.24
CA PHE A 112 4.72 -2.09 -15.27
C PHE A 112 4.64 -3.12 -14.16
N TYR A 113 5.20 -4.30 -14.38
CA TYR A 113 5.44 -5.31 -13.36
C TYR A 113 6.83 -5.14 -12.76
N LEU A 114 6.96 -5.24 -11.45
CA LEU A 114 8.25 -5.22 -10.74
C LEU A 114 8.31 -6.36 -9.71
N CYS A 115 9.32 -7.20 -9.82
CA CYS A 115 9.66 -8.19 -8.79
C CYS A 115 10.84 -7.70 -7.95
N SER A 116 10.59 -6.88 -6.93
CA SER A 116 11.64 -6.26 -6.10
C SER A 116 12.34 -7.20 -5.11
N HIS A 117 11.82 -8.40 -4.89
CA HIS A 117 12.22 -9.29 -3.78
C HIS A 117 12.67 -10.65 -4.29
N ALA A 118 13.53 -11.31 -3.50
CA ALA A 118 13.91 -12.70 -3.76
C ALA A 118 12.81 -13.64 -3.28
N GLY A 119 12.47 -14.63 -4.11
CA GLY A 119 11.61 -15.74 -3.77
C GLY A 119 12.25 -16.58 -2.67
N ILE A 120 11.51 -16.77 -1.58
CA ILE A 120 11.94 -17.69 -0.50
C ILE A 120 11.34 -19.06 -0.76
N GLN A 121 10.08 -19.11 -1.16
CA GLN A 121 9.33 -20.33 -1.39
C GLN A 121 8.23 -20.09 -2.42
N GLY A 122 7.96 -21.11 -3.25
CA GLY A 122 6.95 -21.05 -4.30
C GLY A 122 7.34 -20.10 -5.42
N THR A 123 6.35 -19.66 -6.19
CA THR A 123 6.54 -18.70 -7.29
C THR A 123 6.37 -17.27 -6.79
N SER A 124 7.37 -16.44 -7.03
CA SER A 124 7.33 -15.01 -6.74
C SER A 124 6.16 -14.35 -7.47
N ARG A 125 5.52 -13.42 -6.77
CA ARG A 125 4.48 -12.58 -7.35
C ARG A 125 5.09 -11.21 -7.60
N PRO A 126 5.41 -10.85 -8.86
CA PRO A 126 5.74 -9.46 -9.16
C PRO A 126 4.55 -8.60 -8.77
N ILE A 127 4.80 -7.33 -8.47
CA ILE A 127 3.74 -6.35 -8.29
C ILE A 127 3.45 -5.69 -9.61
N HIS A 128 2.16 -5.46 -9.90
CA HIS A 128 1.73 -4.61 -10.99
C HIS A 128 1.50 -3.19 -10.51
N TYR A 129 2.31 -2.26 -11.00
CA TYR A 129 2.20 -0.84 -10.76
C TYR A 129 1.49 -0.16 -11.91
N HIS A 130 0.52 0.70 -11.61
CA HIS A 130 -0.21 1.48 -12.60
C HIS A 130 -0.12 2.97 -12.26
N VAL A 131 0.41 3.76 -13.20
CA VAL A 131 0.53 5.22 -13.09
C VAL A 131 -0.73 5.88 -13.63
N LEU A 132 -1.64 6.22 -12.73
CA LEU A 132 -2.91 6.86 -13.08
C LEU A 132 -2.76 8.35 -13.43
N TYR A 133 -1.77 9.02 -12.84
CA TYR A 133 -1.59 10.46 -12.99
C TYR A 133 -0.16 10.89 -12.68
N ASP A 134 0.45 11.71 -13.53
CA ASP A 134 1.81 12.20 -13.34
C ASP A 134 2.00 13.66 -13.81
N GLU A 135 2.05 14.58 -12.84
CA GLU A 135 2.46 15.98 -13.06
C GLU A 135 3.97 16.19 -12.94
N ASN A 136 4.68 15.24 -12.33
CA ASN A 136 6.12 15.33 -12.11
C ASN A 136 6.91 14.99 -13.39
N ARG A 137 6.26 14.38 -14.39
CA ARG A 137 6.82 13.95 -15.68
C ARG A 137 8.00 13.00 -15.50
N PHE A 138 7.78 11.94 -14.74
CA PHE A 138 8.75 10.85 -14.60
C PHE A 138 8.96 10.14 -15.93
N SER A 139 10.21 9.76 -16.19
CA SER A 139 10.48 8.72 -17.21
C SER A 139 10.14 7.35 -16.63
N ALA A 140 9.88 6.38 -17.52
CA ALA A 140 9.62 5.00 -17.10
C ALA A 140 10.75 4.44 -16.23
N ASP A 141 11.99 4.51 -16.72
CA ASP A 141 13.20 4.13 -15.97
C ASP A 141 13.29 4.83 -14.61
N GLY A 142 13.01 6.13 -14.58
CA GLY A 142 13.11 6.94 -13.38
C GLY A 142 12.16 6.47 -12.29
N LEU A 143 10.91 6.17 -12.65
CA LEU A 143 9.90 5.69 -11.72
C LEU A 143 10.13 4.23 -11.30
N GLN A 144 10.53 3.37 -12.24
CA GLN A 144 10.83 1.96 -11.97
C GLN A 144 12.03 1.84 -11.00
N ILE A 145 13.12 2.58 -11.26
CA ILE A 145 14.30 2.62 -10.37
C ILE A 145 13.93 3.17 -9.00
N LEU A 146 13.15 4.25 -8.94
CA LEU A 146 12.70 4.84 -7.68
C LEU A 146 11.89 3.83 -6.86
N THR A 147 10.89 3.21 -7.48
CA THR A 147 10.00 2.23 -6.83
C THR A 147 10.79 1.02 -6.34
N ASN A 148 11.69 0.49 -7.17
CA ASN A 148 12.56 -0.62 -6.77
C ASN A 148 13.50 -0.21 -5.63
N SER A 149 14.12 0.97 -5.69
CA SER A 149 15.00 1.47 -4.63
C SER A 149 14.24 1.57 -3.30
N LEU A 150 13.05 2.15 -3.31
CA LEU A 150 12.22 2.28 -2.12
C LEU A 150 11.94 0.93 -1.45
N CYS A 151 11.79 -0.16 -2.19
CA CYS A 151 11.62 -1.52 -1.63
C CYS A 151 12.76 -1.99 -0.71
N TYR A 152 13.92 -1.33 -0.71
CA TYR A 152 15.04 -1.60 0.19
C TYR A 152 15.02 -0.72 1.46
N THR A 153 14.07 0.21 1.61
CA THR A 153 13.98 1.11 2.78
C THR A 153 13.13 0.57 3.92
N TYR A 154 12.63 -0.67 3.82
CA TYR A 154 11.73 -1.23 4.82
C TYR A 154 12.44 -1.54 6.13
N ALA A 155 12.16 -0.76 7.17
CA ALA A 155 12.86 -0.77 8.45
C ALA A 155 12.77 -2.09 9.25
N ARG A 156 11.79 -2.98 8.98
CA ARG A 156 11.59 -4.19 9.78
C ARG A 156 12.41 -5.40 9.32
N CYS A 157 13.09 -5.34 8.17
CA CYS A 157 13.98 -6.41 7.74
C CYS A 157 15.14 -5.90 6.89
N THR A 158 16.23 -6.67 6.84
CA THR A 158 17.43 -6.37 6.03
C THR A 158 17.33 -6.93 4.61
N ARG A 159 16.11 -7.00 4.06
CA ARG A 159 15.81 -7.56 2.73
C ARG A 159 14.85 -6.65 1.98
N ALA A 160 14.96 -6.64 0.65
CA ALA A 160 13.95 -6.00 -0.17
C ALA A 160 12.58 -6.66 0.02
N VAL A 161 11.55 -5.83 0.18
CA VAL A 161 10.16 -6.26 0.29
C VAL A 161 9.45 -6.21 -1.06
N SER A 162 8.40 -7.00 -1.20
CA SER A 162 7.64 -7.10 -2.44
C SER A 162 6.79 -5.87 -2.76
N VAL A 163 6.39 -5.09 -1.76
CA VAL A 163 5.58 -3.86 -1.92
C VAL A 163 6.35 -2.69 -1.37
N VAL A 164 6.24 -1.55 -2.04
CA VAL A 164 6.93 -0.32 -1.66
C VAL A 164 6.59 0.08 -0.20
N PRO A 165 7.57 0.47 0.63
CA PRO A 165 7.34 0.64 2.07
C PRO A 165 6.24 1.62 2.48
N PRO A 166 5.98 2.76 1.81
CA PRO A 166 4.83 3.61 2.13
C PRO A 166 3.50 2.85 2.09
N ALA A 167 3.27 2.04 1.05
CA ALA A 167 2.08 1.21 0.92
C ALA A 167 2.06 0.08 1.98
N TYR A 168 3.21 -0.56 2.21
CA TYR A 168 3.34 -1.59 3.24
C TYR A 168 3.02 -1.03 4.64
N TYR A 169 3.55 0.15 4.98
CA TYR A 169 3.30 0.81 6.26
C TYR A 169 1.85 1.24 6.42
N ALA A 170 1.20 1.72 5.35
CA ALA A 170 -0.24 1.98 5.37
C ALA A 170 -1.04 0.71 5.70
N HIS A 171 -0.67 -0.44 5.15
CA HIS A 171 -1.29 -1.72 5.49
C HIS A 171 -1.08 -2.11 6.97
N LEU A 172 0.12 -1.92 7.52
CA LEU A 172 0.39 -2.15 8.95
C LEU A 172 -0.42 -1.19 9.85
N ALA A 173 -0.51 0.08 9.48
CA ALA A 173 -1.29 1.08 10.20
C ALA A 173 -2.78 0.76 10.18
N ALA A 174 -3.33 0.34 9.03
CA ALA A 174 -4.71 -0.10 8.89
C ALA A 174 -5.00 -1.37 9.71
N PHE A 175 -4.08 -2.35 9.70
CA PHE A 175 -4.17 -3.55 10.54
C PHE A 175 -4.18 -3.19 12.03
N ARG A 176 -3.33 -2.25 12.45
CA ARG A 176 -3.33 -1.75 13.83
C ARG A 176 -4.61 -0.98 14.18
N GLY A 177 -5.16 -0.22 13.24
CA GLY A 177 -6.46 0.44 13.37
C GLY A 177 -7.61 -0.53 13.64
N ARG A 178 -7.59 -1.73 13.01
CA ARG A 178 -8.59 -2.78 13.28
C ARG A 178 -8.58 -3.22 14.74
N TYR A 179 -7.41 -3.48 15.32
CA TYR A 179 -7.32 -3.82 16.75
C TYR A 179 -7.88 -2.73 17.67
N TYR A 180 -7.68 -1.46 17.32
CA TYR A 180 -8.22 -0.36 18.11
C TYR A 180 -9.75 -0.29 18.04
N ASN A 181 -10.33 -0.66 16.91
CA ASN A 181 -11.78 -0.74 16.77
C ASN A 181 -12.38 -1.91 17.56
N GLU A 182 -11.70 -3.07 17.53
CA GLU A 182 -12.13 -4.29 18.25
C GLU A 182 -12.03 -4.14 19.78
N GLN A 183 -10.96 -3.54 20.31
CA GLN A 183 -10.82 -3.31 21.76
C GLN A 183 -11.79 -2.27 22.33
N GLY A 184 -12.36 -1.41 21.47
CA GLY A 184 -13.42 -0.50 21.88
C GLY A 184 -14.76 -1.23 22.07
N SER A 185 -14.96 -2.41 21.47
CA SER A 185 -16.21 -3.16 21.59
C SER A 185 -16.27 -3.85 22.95
N PRO A 186 -17.36 -3.67 23.73
CA PRO A 186 -17.66 -4.60 24.81
C PRO A 186 -17.65 -6.01 24.22
N ALA A 187 -17.09 -6.98 24.94
CA ALA A 187 -17.12 -8.38 24.52
C ALA A 187 -18.57 -8.76 24.13
N PRO A 188 -18.79 -9.45 23.01
CA PRO A 188 -20.12 -9.99 22.74
C PRO A 188 -20.37 -11.07 23.80
N ASP A 189 -21.35 -10.84 24.67
CA ASP A 189 -21.86 -11.89 25.53
C ASP A 189 -22.25 -13.09 24.64
N GLY A 190 -21.64 -14.24 24.96
CA GLY A 190 -21.66 -15.44 24.13
C GLY A 190 -23.05 -16.03 23.93
N THR A 191 -23.81 -15.49 22.98
CA THR A 191 -25.06 -16.08 22.52
C THR A 191 -25.03 -16.20 21.01
N SER A 192 -24.77 -17.42 20.53
CA SER A 192 -25.00 -17.80 19.14
C SER A 192 -26.51 -17.85 18.89
N VAL A 193 -27.04 -16.91 18.12
CA VAL A 193 -28.42 -16.99 17.59
C VAL A 193 -28.36 -17.55 16.17
N VAL A 194 -28.95 -18.73 16.02
CA VAL A 194 -29.23 -19.39 14.74
C VAL A 194 -30.35 -18.62 14.03
N GLY A 195 -30.24 -18.50 12.71
CA GLY A 195 -31.05 -17.61 11.88
C GLY A 195 -32.56 -17.84 11.92
N GLY A 196 -33.28 -16.75 11.66
CA GLY A 196 -34.71 -16.70 11.37
C GLY A 196 -35.09 -15.28 10.94
N ASP A 197 -35.75 -15.17 9.78
CA ASP A 197 -36.19 -13.92 9.15
C ASP A 197 -37.13 -13.09 10.04
N ALA A 198 -36.87 -11.78 10.16
CA ALA A 198 -37.87 -10.81 10.57
C ALA A 198 -37.57 -9.42 9.98
N ALA A 199 -38.61 -8.82 9.42
CA ALA A 199 -38.62 -7.60 8.64
C ALA A 199 -38.45 -6.31 9.45
N ALA A 200 -37.92 -5.30 8.76
CA ALA A 200 -38.18 -3.86 8.88
C ALA A 200 -38.30 -3.25 10.30
N ALA A 201 -37.18 -2.72 10.80
CA ALA A 201 -37.15 -1.48 11.55
C ALA A 201 -36.07 -0.60 10.90
N GLY A 202 -36.39 0.69 10.69
CA GLY A 202 -35.47 1.64 10.06
C GLY A 202 -34.17 1.74 10.83
N ASP A 203 -33.09 1.24 10.23
CA ASP A 203 -31.76 1.30 10.79
C ASP A 203 -30.99 2.32 9.94
N ASP A 204 -30.69 3.48 10.53
CA ASP A 204 -29.65 4.35 10.00
C ASP A 204 -28.41 3.47 9.75
N PRO A 205 -27.68 3.66 8.63
CA PRO A 205 -26.48 2.86 8.36
C PRO A 205 -25.56 2.96 9.57
N PRO A 206 -24.97 1.84 10.05
CA PRO A 206 -24.23 1.82 11.29
C PRO A 206 -23.16 2.90 11.24
N ALA A 207 -23.34 3.94 12.07
CA ALA A 207 -22.47 5.10 12.06
C ALA A 207 -21.03 4.62 12.23
N CYS A 208 -20.18 4.97 11.26
CA CYS A 208 -18.81 4.52 11.25
C CYS A 208 -18.13 4.87 12.58
N ARG A 209 -17.78 3.84 13.36
CA ARG A 209 -17.27 4.02 14.71
C ARG A 209 -15.94 4.77 14.67
N ARG A 210 -15.89 5.91 15.36
CA ARG A 210 -14.68 6.72 15.42
C ARG A 210 -13.57 5.95 16.15
N LEU A 211 -12.42 5.77 15.50
CA LEU A 211 -11.25 5.17 16.12
C LEU A 211 -10.80 5.98 17.34
N PRO A 212 -10.30 5.32 18.40
CA PRO A 212 -9.74 6.02 19.54
C PRO A 212 -8.56 6.90 19.10
N GLN A 213 -8.45 8.09 19.70
CA GLN A 213 -7.35 8.98 19.38
C GLN A 213 -6.02 8.41 19.89
N ILE A 214 -5.03 8.38 18.99
CA ILE A 214 -3.65 8.05 19.35
C ILE A 214 -3.09 9.17 20.22
N LYS A 215 -2.40 8.82 21.31
CA LYS A 215 -1.78 9.79 22.23
C LYS A 215 -0.75 10.66 21.48
N GLU A 216 -0.66 11.94 21.84
CA GLU A 216 0.14 12.94 21.12
C GLU A 216 1.62 12.54 21.00
N ASN A 217 2.19 11.97 22.07
CA ASN A 217 3.57 11.49 22.10
C ASN A 217 3.86 10.30 21.15
N VAL A 218 2.81 9.65 20.64
CA VAL A 218 2.91 8.47 19.75
C VAL A 218 2.60 8.84 18.29
N LYS A 219 1.99 10.01 18.03
CA LYS A 219 1.58 10.41 16.66
C LYS A 219 2.76 10.65 15.71
N GLU A 220 3.93 10.99 16.24
CA GLU A 220 5.13 11.31 15.46
C GLU A 220 6.10 10.12 15.33
N VAL A 221 5.78 8.96 15.93
CA VAL A 221 6.59 7.74 15.82
C VAL A 221 5.94 6.69 14.92
N MET A 222 6.73 5.74 14.43
CA MET A 222 6.26 4.60 13.63
C MET A 222 5.59 3.52 14.51
N PHE A 223 4.52 3.87 15.23
CA PHE A 223 3.80 3.00 16.18
C PHE A 223 3.19 1.73 15.55
N PHE A 224 3.15 1.68 14.23
CA PHE A 224 2.62 0.58 13.41
C PHE A 224 3.71 -0.44 13.01
N CYS A 225 4.98 -0.16 13.30
CA CYS A 225 6.07 -1.09 13.04
C CYS A 225 6.14 -2.23 14.06
#